data_AF-H6C468-F1
#
_entry.id   AF-H6C468-F1
#
_cell.length_a   1.000
_cell.length_b   1.000
_cell.length_c   1.000
_cell.angle_alpha   90.00
_cell.angle_beta   90.00
_cell.angle_gamma   90.00
#
_symmetry.space_group_name_H-M   'P 1'
#
loop_
_entity.id
_entity.type
_entity.pdbx_description
1 polymer ?
#
loop_
_entity_poly.entity_id
_entity_poly.type
_entity_poly.pdbx_seq_one_letter_code
_entity_poly.pdbx_strand_id
1 'polypeptide(L)'
;MKRKISEPELPHQDQNARRGVPDAAHNEDIDLDDLCPICHLLLYRPVRTRCNHTLCESCMAHWADVSITSQMATVGLDDEAVVLLPNEIETRCPMCRTLTTASLDPDRQSALEGLYPVSYSARETESKLEEEDDFGSSIETLTVYIGNEHSLVRTEGESNNRHHWKFFVRPSRTDLIEEVQIFLHPTFRNPRVIVQYPPYEIRRLGWGYFTIFANVILKAGYSWLSPDAEDAPDGGRNGKLPLEWTLDFNGRGSQGRLRLKVRKEKEGQEAEDEAQRDEVRRLWARQREIDPDWEDADARL
;
A
#
# COMPACT_ATOMS: atom_id res chain seq x y z
N MET A 1 42.72 7.80 -73.48
CA MET A 1 42.26 6.68 -72.63
C MET A 1 43.40 6.31 -71.70
N LYS A 2 43.26 6.64 -70.40
CA LYS A 2 44.36 6.80 -69.45
C LYS A 2 44.61 5.50 -68.66
N ARG A 3 45.90 5.19 -68.49
CA ARG A 3 46.51 4.05 -67.79
C ARG A 3 46.16 4.09 -66.29
N LYS A 4 45.81 2.94 -65.69
CA LYS A 4 45.81 2.76 -64.23
C LYS A 4 47.11 2.02 -63.86
N ILE A 5 47.93 2.72 -63.08
CA ILE A 5 49.17 2.26 -62.46
C ILE A 5 48.83 1.96 -61.00
N SER A 6 49.34 0.84 -60.51
CA SER A 6 49.25 0.33 -59.14
C SER A 6 49.99 1.21 -58.13
N GLU A 7 49.34 1.55 -57.02
CA GLU A 7 49.96 2.19 -55.85
C GLU A 7 50.59 1.14 -54.91
N PRO A 8 51.79 1.38 -54.35
CA PRO A 8 52.38 0.56 -53.31
C PRO A 8 52.07 1.09 -51.89
N GLU A 9 51.96 0.15 -50.96
CA GLU A 9 51.77 0.33 -49.52
C GLU A 9 52.88 1.18 -48.87
N LEU A 10 52.48 2.07 -47.95
CA LEU A 10 53.36 2.76 -47.01
C LEU A 10 53.11 2.22 -45.59
N PRO A 11 54.15 1.86 -44.82
CA PRO A 11 53.98 1.32 -43.47
C PRO A 11 53.63 2.42 -42.47
N HIS A 12 52.56 2.19 -41.71
CA HIS A 12 52.16 3.03 -40.58
C HIS A 12 53.18 2.89 -39.43
N GLN A 13 53.68 4.04 -39.03
CA GLN A 13 54.64 4.22 -37.95
C GLN A 13 54.03 3.89 -36.58
N ASP A 14 54.77 3.08 -35.83
CA ASP A 14 54.68 2.92 -34.38
C ASP A 14 54.62 4.29 -33.68
N GLN A 15 53.56 4.53 -32.92
CA GLN A 15 53.53 5.61 -31.94
C GLN A 15 52.90 5.15 -30.63
N ASN A 16 53.79 5.08 -29.64
CA ASN A 16 53.55 5.40 -28.23
C ASN A 16 52.69 4.44 -27.41
N ALA A 17 53.40 3.49 -26.80
CA ALA A 17 53.49 3.31 -25.36
C ALA A 17 52.80 4.42 -24.53
N ARG A 18 51.50 4.27 -24.29
CA ARG A 18 50.81 5.00 -23.23
C ARG A 18 50.92 4.16 -21.97
N ARG A 19 51.82 4.63 -21.10
CA ARG A 19 51.94 4.31 -19.69
C ARG A 19 50.56 3.99 -19.10
N GLY A 20 50.41 2.78 -18.57
CA GLY A 20 49.32 2.46 -17.67
C GLY A 20 49.31 3.48 -16.53
N VAL A 21 48.20 4.17 -16.40
CA VAL A 21 47.84 4.86 -15.17
C VAL A 21 47.40 3.76 -14.22
N PRO A 22 48.07 3.53 -13.09
CA PRO A 22 47.52 2.65 -12.08
C PRO A 22 46.39 3.43 -11.40
N ASP A 23 45.15 3.20 -11.83
CA ASP A 23 43.98 3.59 -11.06
C ASP A 23 43.88 2.65 -9.86
N ALA A 24 44.72 2.91 -8.86
CA ALA A 24 44.64 2.31 -7.55
C ALA A 24 43.55 3.05 -6.76
N ALA A 25 42.29 2.81 -7.13
CA ALA A 25 41.12 3.25 -6.39
C ALA A 25 40.26 2.02 -6.09
N HIS A 26 40.45 1.47 -4.89
CA HIS A 26 39.52 0.66 -4.11
C HIS A 26 38.36 -0.03 -4.87
N ASN A 27 38.68 -1.03 -5.68
CA ASN A 27 37.65 -1.89 -6.28
C ASN A 27 37.86 -3.30 -5.73
N GLU A 28 37.14 -3.61 -4.66
CA GLU A 28 36.92 -5.01 -4.27
C GLU A 28 36.26 -5.70 -5.48
N ASP A 29 36.78 -6.86 -5.89
CA ASP A 29 36.20 -7.63 -6.98
C ASP A 29 34.98 -8.38 -6.44
N ILE A 30 33.79 -7.81 -6.66
CA ILE A 30 32.53 -8.32 -6.11
C ILE A 30 32.02 -9.47 -7.00
N ASP A 31 31.70 -10.60 -6.39
CA ASP A 31 31.13 -11.74 -7.10
C ASP A 31 29.74 -11.38 -7.66
N LEU A 32 29.41 -11.89 -8.84
CA LEU A 32 28.10 -11.67 -9.48
C LEU A 32 26.94 -12.17 -8.60
N ASP A 33 27.15 -13.22 -7.79
CA ASP A 33 26.15 -13.75 -6.85
C ASP A 33 25.93 -12.84 -5.62
N ASP A 34 26.82 -11.88 -5.41
CA ASP A 34 26.75 -10.87 -4.35
C ASP A 34 26.18 -9.53 -4.84
N LEU A 35 25.87 -9.42 -6.14
CA LEU A 35 25.21 -8.26 -6.73
C LEU A 35 23.69 -8.38 -6.67
N CYS A 36 23.04 -7.26 -6.42
CA CYS A 36 21.59 -7.17 -6.51
C CYS A 36 21.15 -7.25 -7.99
N PRO A 37 20.19 -8.10 -8.36
CA PRO A 37 19.72 -8.22 -9.74
C PRO A 37 18.90 -7.03 -10.23
N ILE A 38 18.63 -6.03 -9.38
CA ILE A 38 17.86 -4.83 -9.73
C ILE A 38 18.79 -3.64 -9.95
N CYS A 39 19.61 -3.29 -8.96
CA CYS A 39 20.53 -2.15 -9.06
C CYS A 39 21.92 -2.52 -9.61
N HIS A 40 22.25 -3.81 -9.69
CA HIS A 40 23.55 -4.35 -10.12
C HIS A 40 24.74 -3.87 -9.28
N LEU A 41 24.48 -3.44 -8.04
CA LEU A 41 25.49 -3.08 -7.03
C LEU A 41 25.54 -4.16 -5.94
N LEU A 42 26.55 -4.12 -5.08
CA LEU A 42 26.64 -4.99 -3.91
C LEU A 42 25.32 -4.99 -3.12
N LEU A 43 24.83 -6.19 -2.80
CA LEU A 43 23.66 -6.38 -1.95
C LEU A 43 23.83 -5.63 -0.63
N TYR A 44 22.93 -4.69 -0.36
CA TYR A 44 22.90 -3.92 0.88
C TYR A 44 21.58 -4.20 1.60
N ARG A 45 21.68 -4.55 2.90
CA ARG A 45 20.54 -5.04 3.71
C ARG A 45 19.69 -6.04 2.93
N PRO A 46 20.26 -7.19 2.53
CA PRO A 46 19.59 -8.13 1.65
C PRO A 46 18.30 -8.66 2.26
N VAL A 47 17.25 -8.73 1.45
CA VAL A 47 16.02 -9.44 1.76
C VAL A 47 15.91 -10.70 0.90
N ARG A 48 15.39 -11.76 1.50
CA ARG A 48 15.16 -13.04 0.85
C ARG A 48 13.66 -13.28 0.71
N THR A 49 13.27 -13.60 -0.52
CA THR A 49 11.88 -13.95 -0.85
C THR A 49 11.61 -15.43 -0.56
N ARG A 50 10.33 -15.82 -0.37
CA ARG A 50 9.93 -17.24 -0.23
C ARG A 50 10.25 -18.08 -1.48
N CYS A 51 10.32 -17.44 -2.64
CA CYS A 51 10.78 -18.08 -3.88
C CYS A 51 12.32 -18.09 -4.02
N ASN A 52 13.05 -17.78 -2.94
CA ASN A 52 14.50 -17.89 -2.81
C ASN A 52 15.34 -16.94 -3.67
N HIS A 53 14.78 -15.79 -4.06
CA HIS A 53 15.56 -14.71 -4.66
C HIS A 53 15.96 -13.68 -3.61
N THR A 54 17.18 -13.16 -3.75
CA THR A 54 17.78 -12.17 -2.85
C THR A 54 17.99 -10.85 -3.58
N LEU A 55 17.65 -9.74 -2.93
CA LEU A 55 17.81 -8.39 -3.45
C LEU A 55 17.98 -7.40 -2.29
N CYS A 56 18.38 -6.16 -2.55
CA CYS A 56 18.43 -5.12 -1.52
C CYS A 56 17.03 -4.86 -0.95
N GLU A 57 16.94 -4.54 0.35
CA GLU A 57 15.69 -4.12 1.00
C GLU A 57 15.02 -2.97 0.25
N SER A 58 15.76 -1.89 -0.04
CA SER A 58 15.24 -0.71 -0.75
C SER A 58 14.75 -1.04 -2.16
N CYS A 59 15.46 -1.90 -2.90
CA CYS A 59 15.01 -2.34 -4.22
C CYS A 59 13.72 -3.16 -4.15
N MET A 60 13.54 -3.99 -3.11
CA MET A 60 12.31 -4.75 -2.91
C MET A 60 11.15 -3.84 -2.50
N ALA A 61 11.41 -2.88 -1.62
CA ALA A 61 10.43 -1.88 -1.19
C ALA A 61 9.94 -1.07 -2.39
N HIS A 62 10.85 -0.51 -3.18
CA HIS A 62 10.51 0.21 -4.40
C HIS A 62 9.74 -0.65 -5.40
N TRP A 63 10.15 -1.90 -5.59
CA TRP A 63 9.43 -2.83 -6.47
C TRP A 63 8.02 -3.12 -5.96
N ALA A 64 7.86 -3.34 -4.66
CA ALA A 64 6.55 -3.54 -4.05
C ALA A 64 5.67 -2.33 -4.23
N ASP A 65 6.23 -1.13 -4.05
CA ASP A 65 5.54 0.12 -4.29
C ASP A 65 5.03 0.21 -5.72
N VAL A 66 5.86 -0.01 -6.74
CA VAL A 66 5.40 0.09 -8.14
C VAL A 66 4.51 -1.09 -8.57
N SER A 67 4.56 -2.20 -7.85
CA SER A 67 3.75 -3.40 -8.14
C SER A 67 2.38 -3.42 -7.48
N ILE A 68 2.06 -2.45 -6.62
CA ILE A 68 0.73 -2.33 -6.03
C ILE A 68 -0.26 -1.97 -7.14
N THR A 69 -1.11 -2.93 -7.48
CA THR A 69 -2.31 -2.68 -8.29
C THR A 69 -3.44 -2.29 -7.35
N SER A 70 -4.02 -1.10 -7.51
CA SER A 70 -5.25 -0.68 -6.78
C SER A 70 -6.49 -1.51 -7.12
N GLN A 71 -6.34 -2.60 -7.89
CA GLN A 71 -7.43 -3.50 -8.25
C GLN A 71 -7.87 -4.33 -7.06
N MET A 72 -9.18 -4.35 -6.81
CA MET A 72 -9.80 -5.17 -5.78
C MET A 72 -9.70 -6.65 -6.13
N ALA A 73 -9.19 -7.47 -5.21
CA ALA A 73 -9.16 -8.93 -5.33
C ALA A 73 -10.18 -9.56 -4.38
N THR A 74 -11.05 -10.45 -4.88
CA THR A 74 -11.96 -11.23 -4.03
C THR A 74 -11.16 -12.22 -3.18
N VAL A 75 -11.38 -12.21 -1.87
CA VAL A 75 -10.69 -13.05 -0.88
C VAL A 75 -11.69 -13.70 0.08
N GLY A 76 -11.28 -14.73 0.82
CA GLY A 76 -12.16 -15.43 1.76
C GLY A 76 -12.46 -14.56 2.99
N LEU A 77 -13.60 -14.76 3.66
CA LEU A 77 -13.97 -13.99 4.87
C LEU A 77 -13.01 -14.22 6.06
N ASP A 78 -12.30 -15.35 6.08
CA ASP A 78 -11.33 -15.69 7.11
C ASP A 78 -9.93 -15.11 6.80
N ASP A 79 -9.74 -14.43 5.65
CA ASP A 79 -8.51 -13.70 5.35
C ASP A 79 -8.47 -12.40 6.18
N GLU A 80 -7.58 -12.35 7.16
CA GLU A 80 -7.33 -11.13 7.94
C GLU A 80 -6.32 -10.22 7.24
N ALA A 81 -6.39 -8.92 7.58
CA ALA A 81 -5.32 -7.99 7.26
C ALA A 81 -4.07 -8.43 8.03
N VAL A 82 -3.17 -9.16 7.37
CA VAL A 82 -1.88 -9.48 7.97
C VAL A 82 -1.19 -8.15 8.21
N VAL A 83 -1.01 -7.79 9.49
CA VAL A 83 -0.08 -6.74 9.88
C VAL A 83 1.29 -7.30 9.55
N LEU A 84 1.78 -7.01 8.33
CA LEU A 84 3.14 -7.30 7.96
C LEU A 84 4.04 -6.60 8.99
N LEU A 85 5.08 -7.30 9.44
CA LEU A 85 6.11 -6.65 10.25
C LEU A 85 6.66 -5.45 9.44
N PRO A 86 7.22 -4.40 10.09
CA PRO A 86 7.70 -3.21 9.39
C PRO A 86 8.64 -3.50 8.20
N ASN A 87 9.33 -4.64 8.23
CA ASN A 87 10.32 -5.06 7.23
C ASN A 87 9.80 -6.18 6.30
N GLU A 88 8.54 -6.60 6.43
CA GLU A 88 7.94 -7.63 5.59
C GLU A 88 7.14 -7.01 4.46
N ILE A 89 7.45 -7.42 3.24
CA ILE A 89 6.86 -6.87 2.03
C ILE A 89 6.17 -8.00 1.27
N GLU A 90 4.84 -7.97 1.18
CA GLU A 90 4.09 -8.87 0.29
C GLU A 90 4.01 -8.23 -1.10
N THR A 91 4.56 -8.85 -2.13
CA THR A 91 4.41 -8.41 -3.53
C THR A 91 4.77 -9.54 -4.50
N ARG A 92 4.59 -9.33 -5.80
CA ARG A 92 5.14 -10.24 -6.81
C ARG A 92 6.65 -10.11 -6.82
N CYS A 93 7.38 -11.21 -6.77
CA CYS A 93 8.84 -11.19 -6.88
C CYS A 93 9.27 -10.53 -8.21
N PRO A 94 10.26 -9.61 -8.21
CA PRO A 94 10.76 -8.99 -9.44
C PRO A 94 11.43 -10.02 -10.38
N MET A 95 12.00 -11.08 -9.83
CA MET A 95 12.71 -12.11 -10.60
C MET A 95 11.79 -13.13 -11.25
N CYS A 96 10.78 -13.60 -10.51
CA CYS A 96 9.93 -14.73 -10.96
C CYS A 96 8.43 -14.44 -10.96
N ARG A 97 8.01 -13.21 -10.63
CA ARG A 97 6.60 -12.72 -10.61
C ARG A 97 5.63 -13.48 -9.71
N THR A 98 6.15 -14.44 -8.93
CA THR A 98 5.39 -15.22 -7.94
C THR A 98 5.06 -14.32 -6.76
N LEU A 99 3.81 -14.36 -6.29
CA LEU A 99 3.40 -13.67 -5.06
C LEU A 99 4.23 -14.21 -3.89
N THR A 100 4.95 -13.33 -3.21
CA THR A 100 5.88 -13.71 -2.15
C THR A 100 5.87 -12.66 -1.04
N THR A 101 6.30 -13.07 0.15
CA THR A 101 6.82 -12.14 1.16
C THR A 101 8.34 -12.07 1.03
N ALA A 102 8.94 -10.96 1.44
CA ALA A 102 10.39 -10.79 1.61
C ALA A 102 10.70 -10.45 3.07
N SER A 103 11.79 -11.03 3.60
CA SER A 103 12.29 -10.78 4.94
C SER A 103 13.79 -10.55 4.91
N LEU A 104 14.33 -9.75 5.82
CA LEU A 104 15.77 -9.51 5.95
C LEU A 104 16.56 -10.81 6.13
N ASP A 105 17.73 -10.87 5.52
CA ASP A 105 18.69 -11.97 5.61
C ASP A 105 19.96 -11.47 6.35
N PRO A 106 19.97 -11.48 7.69
CA PRO A 106 21.06 -10.91 8.49
C PRO A 106 22.37 -11.72 8.37
N ASP A 107 22.25 -13.02 8.11
CA ASP A 107 23.42 -13.89 7.89
C ASP A 107 24.13 -13.50 6.60
N ARG A 108 23.36 -13.31 5.52
CA ARG A 108 23.90 -12.83 4.24
C ARG A 108 24.48 -11.42 4.39
N GLN A 109 23.81 -10.54 5.13
CA GLN A 109 24.31 -9.20 5.40
C GLN A 109 25.69 -9.23 6.07
N SER A 110 25.82 -9.99 7.16
CA SER A 110 27.06 -10.10 7.93
C SER A 110 28.20 -10.68 7.09
N ALA A 111 27.89 -11.63 6.20
CA ALA A 111 28.86 -12.19 5.28
C ALA A 111 29.38 -11.15 4.26
N LEU A 112 28.49 -10.35 3.68
CA LEU A 112 28.85 -9.30 2.72
C LEU A 112 29.65 -8.18 3.39
N GLU A 113 29.28 -7.77 4.60
CA GLU A 113 30.05 -6.82 5.42
C GLU A 113 31.49 -7.28 5.67
N GLY A 114 31.68 -8.58 5.91
CA GLY A 114 33.01 -9.16 6.13
C GLY A 114 33.84 -9.35 4.86
N LEU A 115 33.20 -9.69 3.73
CA LEU A 115 33.86 -9.93 2.44
C LEU A 115 34.20 -8.64 1.69
N TYR A 116 33.32 -7.65 1.77
CA TYR A 116 33.38 -6.41 1.00
C TYR A 116 33.20 -5.17 1.87
N PRO A 117 34.05 -4.96 2.90
CA PRO A 117 33.86 -3.89 3.87
C PRO A 117 33.87 -2.49 3.26
N VAL A 118 34.68 -2.25 2.23
CA VAL A 118 34.76 -0.91 1.59
C VAL A 118 33.51 -0.65 0.78
N SER A 119 33.12 -1.59 -0.10
CA SER A 119 31.93 -1.45 -0.92
C SER A 119 30.66 -1.41 -0.07
N TYR A 120 30.58 -2.19 1.01
CA TYR A 120 29.41 -2.21 1.89
C TYR A 120 29.24 -0.88 2.65
N SER A 121 30.33 -0.30 3.16
CA SER A 121 30.28 1.01 3.84
C SER A 121 29.86 2.14 2.88
N ALA A 122 30.27 2.07 1.61
CA ALA A 122 29.79 3.00 0.58
C ALA A 122 28.27 2.90 0.40
N ARG A 123 27.72 1.68 0.31
CA ARG A 123 26.27 1.45 0.21
C ARG A 123 25.50 1.95 1.44
N GLU A 124 26.07 1.81 2.63
CA GLU A 124 25.48 2.35 3.86
C GLU A 124 25.38 3.87 3.82
N THR A 125 26.42 4.54 3.33
CA THR A 125 26.44 6.00 3.19
C THR A 125 25.40 6.48 2.19
N GLU A 126 25.30 5.81 1.03
CA GLU A 126 24.29 6.11 0.01
C GLU A 126 22.86 5.99 0.57
N SER A 127 22.56 4.91 1.30
CA SER A 127 21.24 4.69 1.92
C SER A 127 20.88 5.80 2.92
N LYS A 128 21.83 6.23 3.75
CA LYS A 128 21.58 7.30 4.73
C LYS A 128 21.26 8.63 4.06
N LEU A 129 21.93 8.94 2.96
CA LEU A 129 21.66 10.15 2.17
C LEU A 129 20.28 10.11 1.50
N GLU A 130 19.85 8.94 1.02
CA GLU A 130 18.50 8.75 0.46
C GLU A 130 17.40 8.89 1.54
N GLU A 131 17.63 8.35 2.75
CA GLU A 131 16.70 8.48 3.88
C GLU A 131 16.55 9.94 4.35
N GLU A 132 17.63 10.72 4.35
CA GLU A 132 17.59 12.15 4.69
C GLU A 132 16.79 12.99 3.69
N ASP A 133 16.75 12.59 2.41
CA ASP A 133 15.96 13.26 1.36
C ASP A 133 14.46 12.90 1.46
N ASP A 134 14.12 11.70 1.93
CA ASP A 134 12.73 11.19 2.02
C ASP A 134 11.94 11.68 3.25
N PHE A 135 12.60 12.31 4.24
CA PHE A 135 11.98 12.84 5.47
C PHE A 135 10.88 13.90 5.25
N GLY A 136 10.63 14.29 4.00
CA GLY A 136 9.63 15.28 3.63
C GLY A 136 8.26 14.75 3.19
N SER A 137 8.10 13.50 2.76
CA SER A 137 6.78 12.97 2.36
C SER A 137 6.78 11.45 2.35
N SER A 138 6.45 10.82 3.47
CA SER A 138 6.35 9.36 3.52
C SER A 138 5.14 8.87 2.73
N ILE A 139 5.37 7.93 1.81
CA ILE A 139 4.32 7.16 1.16
C ILE A 139 4.22 5.82 1.88
N GLU A 140 3.03 5.50 2.36
CA GLU A 140 2.77 4.29 3.13
C GLU A 140 1.73 3.43 2.40
N THR A 141 1.86 2.11 2.51
CA THR A 141 0.87 1.17 1.95
C THR A 141 -0.21 0.86 2.99
N LEU A 142 -1.47 1.02 2.61
CA LEU A 142 -2.64 0.69 3.41
C LEU A 142 -3.45 -0.40 2.71
N THR A 143 -3.64 -1.53 3.39
CA THR A 143 -4.57 -2.58 2.94
C THR A 143 -5.96 -2.29 3.50
N VAL A 144 -6.99 -2.33 2.65
CA VAL A 144 -8.41 -2.14 3.02
C VAL A 144 -9.21 -3.35 2.55
N TYR A 145 -9.95 -3.96 3.48
CA TYR A 145 -10.93 -4.99 3.15
C TYR A 145 -12.32 -4.36 3.15
N ILE A 146 -13.12 -4.68 2.14
CA ILE A 146 -14.52 -4.27 2.05
C ILE A 146 -15.34 -5.51 1.77
N GLY A 147 -16.43 -5.72 2.50
CA GLY A 147 -17.18 -6.95 2.37
C GLY A 147 -18.45 -7.00 3.18
N ASN A 148 -19.08 -8.16 3.16
CA ASN A 148 -20.21 -8.42 4.01
C ASN A 148 -20.24 -9.85 4.54
N GLU A 149 -20.72 -9.98 5.77
CA GLU A 149 -21.16 -11.24 6.35
C GLU A 149 -22.68 -11.38 6.19
N HIS A 150 -23.16 -12.61 6.15
CA HIS A 150 -24.57 -12.95 5.92
C HIS A 150 -25.00 -14.16 6.74
N SER A 151 -26.23 -14.10 7.25
CA SER A 151 -26.91 -15.19 7.94
C SER A 151 -28.41 -15.11 7.67
N LEU A 152 -29.08 -16.27 7.61
CA LEU A 152 -30.53 -16.34 7.47
C LEU A 152 -31.20 -16.28 8.84
N VAL A 153 -32.15 -15.37 9.01
CA VAL A 153 -32.99 -15.27 10.21
C VAL A 153 -34.34 -15.90 9.92
N ARG A 154 -34.83 -16.70 10.87
CA ARG A 154 -36.19 -17.22 10.85
C ARG A 154 -37.13 -16.09 11.30
N THR A 155 -37.82 -15.48 10.36
CA THR A 155 -38.85 -14.49 10.69
C THR A 155 -40.18 -15.21 10.92
N GLU A 156 -40.79 -15.04 12.09
CA GLU A 156 -42.15 -15.52 12.35
C GLU A 156 -43.14 -14.59 11.62
N GLY A 157 -43.55 -14.97 10.41
CA GLY A 157 -44.50 -14.23 9.57
C GLY A 157 -44.14 -14.21 8.07
N GLU A 158 -44.96 -13.52 7.26
CA GLU A 158 -44.80 -13.36 5.79
C GLU A 158 -43.73 -12.32 5.40
N SER A 159 -42.80 -11.98 6.29
CA SER A 159 -41.76 -10.99 5.97
C SER A 159 -40.71 -11.58 5.03
N ASN A 160 -40.43 -10.86 3.95
CA ASN A 160 -39.35 -11.16 3.00
C ASN A 160 -37.96 -10.74 3.51
N ASN A 161 -37.89 -10.01 4.64
CA ASN A 161 -36.64 -9.58 5.28
C ASN A 161 -36.03 -10.73 6.10
N ARG A 162 -35.39 -11.68 5.39
CA ARG A 162 -34.82 -12.90 5.98
C ARG A 162 -33.29 -12.88 5.99
N HIS A 163 -32.67 -11.95 5.28
CA HIS A 163 -31.22 -11.82 5.19
C HIS A 163 -30.74 -10.85 6.27
N HIS A 164 -30.13 -11.39 7.32
CA HIS A 164 -29.38 -10.57 8.27
C HIS A 164 -27.95 -10.47 7.76
N TRP A 165 -27.58 -9.25 7.36
CA TRP A 165 -26.30 -8.98 6.75
C TRP A 165 -25.56 -7.90 7.54
N LYS A 166 -24.23 -8.02 7.52
CA LYS A 166 -23.29 -7.11 8.13
C LYS A 166 -22.34 -6.61 7.05
N PHE A 167 -22.39 -5.34 6.71
CA PHE A 167 -21.40 -4.72 5.84
C PHE A 167 -20.26 -4.15 6.68
N PHE A 168 -19.03 -4.25 6.19
CA PHE A 168 -17.85 -3.76 6.90
C PHE A 168 -16.80 -3.18 5.96
N VAL A 169 -16.01 -2.25 6.50
CA VAL A 169 -14.75 -1.80 5.92
C VAL A 169 -13.66 -2.00 6.98
N ARG A 170 -12.64 -2.81 6.70
CA ARG A 170 -11.55 -3.15 7.63
C ARG A 170 -10.22 -2.69 7.07
N PRO A 171 -9.75 -1.48 7.42
CA PRO A 171 -8.40 -1.05 7.10
C PRO A 171 -7.39 -1.77 7.99
N SER A 172 -6.19 -2.03 7.47
CA SER A 172 -5.03 -2.55 8.23
C SER A 172 -4.52 -1.58 9.28
N ARG A 173 -4.77 -0.27 9.09
CA ARG A 173 -4.46 0.81 10.03
C ARG A 173 -5.68 1.71 10.22
N THR A 174 -6.25 1.68 11.41
CA THR A 174 -7.41 2.51 11.79
C THR A 174 -6.99 3.91 12.21
N ASP A 175 -5.72 4.10 12.60
CA ASP A 175 -5.19 5.37 13.07
C ASP A 175 -5.11 6.43 11.95
N LEU A 176 -5.11 6.00 10.68
CA LEU A 176 -5.13 6.88 9.50
C LEU A 176 -6.55 7.25 9.05
N ILE A 177 -7.57 6.51 9.50
CA ILE A 177 -8.96 6.71 9.06
C ILE A 177 -9.64 7.71 10.00
N GLU A 178 -10.27 8.72 9.40
CA GLU A 178 -11.12 9.66 10.12
C GLU A 178 -12.54 9.10 10.28
N GLU A 179 -13.13 8.67 9.16
CA GLU A 179 -14.46 8.07 9.16
C GLU A 179 -14.73 7.25 7.90
N VAL A 180 -15.76 6.40 7.98
CA VAL A 180 -16.34 5.68 6.84
C VAL A 180 -17.79 6.12 6.66
N GLN A 181 -18.12 6.67 5.50
CA GLN A 181 -19.48 7.05 5.15
C GLN A 181 -20.11 5.98 4.27
N ILE A 182 -21.14 5.30 4.77
CA ILE A 182 -21.80 4.17 4.12
C ILE A 182 -23.14 4.63 3.57
N PHE A 183 -23.34 4.44 2.26
CA PHE A 183 -24.54 4.81 1.54
C PHE A 183 -25.34 3.54 1.21
N LEU A 184 -26.48 3.42 1.88
CA LEU A 184 -27.49 2.38 1.67
C LEU A 184 -28.49 2.81 0.60
N HIS A 185 -29.25 1.84 0.11
CA HIS A 185 -30.34 2.11 -0.83
C HIS A 185 -31.37 3.11 -0.24
N PRO A 186 -31.97 4.01 -1.04
CA PRO A 186 -32.92 5.01 -0.54
C PRO A 186 -34.16 4.47 0.18
N THR A 187 -34.48 3.17 0.03
CA THR A 187 -35.58 2.52 0.75
C THR A 187 -35.29 2.33 2.24
N PHE A 188 -34.04 2.47 2.68
CA PHE A 188 -33.69 2.47 4.09
C PHE A 188 -34.03 3.81 4.71
N ARG A 189 -34.60 3.79 5.92
CA ARG A 189 -35.02 4.98 6.66
C ARG A 189 -33.88 5.97 6.88
N ASN A 190 -32.66 5.45 7.07
CA ASN A 190 -31.43 6.23 7.11
C ASN A 190 -30.47 5.69 6.04
N PRO A 191 -30.49 6.26 4.82
CA PRO A 191 -29.70 5.75 3.70
C PRO A 191 -28.23 6.18 3.78
N ARG A 192 -27.84 7.02 4.74
CA ARG A 192 -26.44 7.44 4.95
C ARG A 192 -26.05 7.22 6.40
N VAL A 193 -25.08 6.34 6.62
CA VAL A 193 -24.54 6.04 7.96
C VAL A 193 -23.08 6.47 7.99
N ILE A 194 -22.68 7.23 9.00
CA ILE A 194 -21.27 7.59 9.21
C ILE A 194 -20.75 6.86 10.43
N VAL A 195 -19.60 6.19 10.25
CA VAL A 195 -18.94 5.42 11.31
C VAL A 195 -17.55 5.99 11.49
N GLN A 196 -17.32 6.66 12.62
CA GLN A 196 -16.07 7.38 12.92
C GLN A 196 -15.04 6.50 13.63
N TYR A 197 -15.50 5.43 14.27
CA TYR A 197 -14.65 4.55 15.06
C TYR A 197 -14.70 3.12 14.54
N PRO A 198 -13.59 2.36 14.61
CA PRO A 198 -13.60 0.95 14.30
C PRO A 198 -14.65 0.22 15.17
N PRO A 199 -15.31 -0.83 14.65
CA PRO A 199 -14.93 -1.63 13.49
C PRO A 199 -15.53 -1.22 12.12
N TYR A 200 -16.01 0.02 11.97
CA TYR A 200 -16.56 0.55 10.70
C TYR A 200 -17.57 -0.40 10.01
N GLU A 201 -18.52 -0.91 10.79
CA GLU A 201 -19.50 -1.90 10.33
C GLU A 201 -20.93 -1.47 10.60
N ILE A 202 -21.87 -2.00 9.81
CA ILE A 202 -23.30 -1.83 10.01
C ILE A 202 -24.02 -3.18 9.85
N ARG A 203 -25.15 -3.34 10.53
CA ARG A 203 -26.00 -4.52 10.45
C ARG A 203 -27.43 -4.14 10.14
N ARG A 204 -28.07 -4.84 9.21
CA ARG A 204 -29.47 -4.60 8.82
C ARG A 204 -30.11 -5.90 8.33
N LEU A 205 -31.44 -5.85 8.20
CA LEU A 205 -32.23 -6.88 7.54
C LEU A 205 -32.56 -6.44 6.11
N GLY A 206 -32.47 -7.36 5.17
CA GLY A 206 -32.81 -7.13 3.76
C GLY A 206 -33.49 -8.32 3.11
N TRP A 207 -33.99 -8.10 1.91
CA TRP A 207 -34.76 -9.07 1.12
C TRP A 207 -34.09 -9.42 -0.23
N GLY A 208 -33.00 -8.76 -0.61
CA GLY A 208 -32.36 -8.95 -1.91
C GLY A 208 -31.00 -8.27 -2.05
N TYR A 209 -30.29 -8.56 -3.15
CA TYR A 209 -28.95 -8.08 -3.44
C TYR A 209 -28.96 -6.60 -3.85
N PHE A 210 -28.02 -5.81 -3.32
CA PHE A 210 -27.79 -4.43 -3.73
C PHE A 210 -26.33 -4.04 -3.52
N THR A 211 -25.91 -2.98 -4.20
CA THR A 211 -24.58 -2.40 -4.07
C THR A 211 -24.61 -1.34 -2.99
N ILE A 212 -23.64 -1.42 -2.08
CA ILE A 212 -23.35 -0.41 -1.07
C ILE A 212 -22.18 0.41 -1.57
N PHE A 213 -22.32 1.73 -1.50
CA PHE A 213 -21.21 2.66 -1.72
C PHE A 213 -20.67 3.07 -0.35
N ALA A 214 -19.35 3.13 -0.20
CA ALA A 214 -18.69 3.56 1.01
C ALA A 214 -17.56 4.54 0.69
N ASN A 215 -17.53 5.68 1.35
CA ASN A 215 -16.40 6.61 1.27
C ASN A 215 -15.50 6.37 2.48
N VAL A 216 -14.23 6.04 2.25
CA VAL A 216 -13.21 5.96 3.29
C VAL A 216 -12.46 7.29 3.34
N ILE A 217 -12.56 7.99 4.46
CA ILE A 217 -11.98 9.32 4.64
C ILE A 217 -10.75 9.21 5.53
N LEU A 218 -9.62 9.71 5.05
CA LEU A 218 -8.38 9.79 5.81
C LEU A 218 -8.39 11.00 6.75
N LYS A 219 -7.62 10.91 7.82
CA LYS A 219 -7.34 12.08 8.68
C LYS A 219 -6.57 13.16 7.91
N ALA A 220 -6.65 14.40 8.39
CA ALA A 220 -5.86 15.51 7.85
C ALA A 220 -4.37 15.17 7.82
N GLY A 221 -3.69 15.75 6.84
CA GLY A 221 -2.29 15.46 6.56
C GLY A 221 -2.08 14.13 5.85
N TYR A 222 -3.14 13.42 5.43
CA TYR A 222 -3.02 12.23 4.60
C TYR A 222 -3.85 12.33 3.33
N SER A 223 -3.29 11.86 2.21
CA SER A 223 -3.98 11.82 0.92
C SER A 223 -3.83 10.46 0.23
N TRP A 224 -4.90 10.01 -0.42
CA TRP A 224 -4.89 8.79 -1.21
C TRP A 224 -4.12 9.00 -2.52
N LEU A 225 -3.20 8.08 -2.83
CA LEU A 225 -2.54 7.99 -4.13
C LEU A 225 -3.27 6.97 -5.02
N SER A 226 -4.59 7.15 -5.13
CA SER A 226 -5.45 6.36 -6.01
C SER A 226 -6.01 7.26 -7.12
N PRO A 227 -6.13 6.79 -8.38
CA PRO A 227 -6.80 7.55 -9.43
C PRO A 227 -8.29 7.79 -9.13
N ASP A 228 -8.89 6.92 -8.31
CA ASP A 228 -10.29 7.02 -7.89
C ASP A 228 -10.48 7.90 -6.65
N ALA A 229 -9.41 8.47 -6.10
CA ALA A 229 -9.49 9.36 -4.96
C ALA A 229 -10.14 10.69 -5.33
N GLU A 230 -10.89 11.24 -4.38
CA GLU A 230 -11.61 12.50 -4.50
C GLU A 230 -11.28 13.39 -3.30
N ASP A 231 -11.55 14.69 -3.43
CA ASP A 231 -11.40 15.63 -2.33
C ASP A 231 -12.40 15.31 -1.20
N ALA A 232 -11.90 15.39 0.03
CA ALA A 232 -12.70 15.18 1.22
C ALA A 232 -13.56 16.41 1.53
N PRO A 233 -14.72 16.24 2.21
CA PRO A 233 -15.65 17.33 2.46
C PRO A 233 -15.08 18.46 3.34
N ASP A 234 -14.03 18.18 4.08
CA ASP A 234 -13.28 19.11 4.93
C ASP A 234 -12.26 19.94 4.15
N GLY A 235 -12.07 19.69 2.85
CA GLY A 235 -11.11 20.38 1.99
C GLY A 235 -9.80 19.62 1.77
N GLY A 236 -9.64 18.43 2.38
CA GLY A 236 -8.46 17.59 2.17
C GLY A 236 -8.37 17.06 0.74
N ARG A 237 -7.32 17.43 0.01
CA ARG A 237 -7.12 16.99 -1.38
C ARG A 237 -6.93 15.48 -1.45
N ASN A 238 -7.68 14.79 -2.31
CA ASN A 238 -7.65 13.32 -2.39
C ASN A 238 -7.83 12.61 -1.02
N GLY A 239 -8.49 13.24 -0.04
CA GLY A 239 -8.66 12.66 1.31
C GLY A 239 -9.74 11.57 1.37
N LYS A 240 -10.54 11.42 0.30
CA LYS A 240 -11.69 10.52 0.23
C LYS A 240 -11.47 9.45 -0.83
N LEU A 241 -11.70 8.18 -0.47
CA LEU A 241 -11.70 7.06 -1.42
C LEU A 241 -13.10 6.44 -1.51
N PRO A 242 -13.79 6.63 -2.64
CA PRO A 242 -15.03 5.91 -2.94
C PRO A 242 -14.74 4.43 -3.18
N LEU A 243 -15.49 3.57 -2.50
CA LEU A 243 -15.49 2.12 -2.68
C LEU A 243 -16.92 1.66 -2.97
N GLU A 244 -17.04 0.63 -3.79
CA GLU A 244 -18.31 -0.03 -4.07
C GLU A 244 -18.22 -1.52 -3.73
N TRP A 245 -19.30 -2.06 -3.16
CA TRP A 245 -19.40 -3.47 -2.86
C TRP A 245 -20.82 -3.98 -3.09
N THR A 246 -20.96 -5.04 -3.89
CA THR A 246 -22.24 -5.72 -4.05
C THR A 246 -22.38 -6.77 -2.97
N LEU A 247 -23.41 -6.65 -2.13
CA LEU A 247 -23.65 -7.58 -1.05
C LEU A 247 -23.77 -9.01 -1.59
N ASP A 248 -23.04 -9.93 -0.98
CA ASP A 248 -23.09 -11.35 -1.29
C ASP A 248 -23.83 -12.10 -0.19
N PHE A 249 -24.94 -12.73 -0.56
CA PHE A 249 -25.75 -13.57 0.34
C PHE A 249 -25.51 -15.06 0.13
N ASN A 250 -24.53 -15.44 -0.69
CA ASN A 250 -24.13 -16.83 -0.81
C ASN A 250 -23.34 -17.25 0.44
N GLY A 251 -23.76 -18.35 1.07
CA GLY A 251 -23.11 -18.85 2.28
C GLY A 251 -23.06 -17.79 3.40
N ARG A 252 -21.85 -17.54 3.91
CA ARG A 252 -21.57 -16.53 4.95
C ARG A 252 -21.34 -15.12 4.40
N GLY A 253 -21.36 -14.92 3.08
CA GLY A 253 -20.94 -13.70 2.39
C GLY A 253 -19.50 -13.76 1.88
N SER A 254 -18.97 -12.63 1.42
CA SER A 254 -17.63 -12.50 0.85
C SER A 254 -17.01 -11.12 1.09
N GLN A 255 -15.72 -11.00 0.80
CA GLN A 255 -15.00 -9.72 0.88
C GLN A 255 -13.98 -9.55 -0.24
N GLY A 256 -13.64 -8.29 -0.51
CA GLY A 256 -12.57 -7.87 -1.40
C GLY A 256 -11.44 -7.23 -0.62
N ARG A 257 -10.21 -7.40 -1.10
CA ARG A 257 -8.99 -6.77 -0.60
C ARG A 257 -8.48 -5.75 -1.61
N LEU A 258 -8.25 -4.52 -1.15
CA LEU A 258 -7.53 -3.48 -1.89
C LEU A 258 -6.22 -3.17 -1.19
N ARG A 259 -5.17 -2.94 -1.99
CA ARG A 259 -3.90 -2.41 -1.51
C ARG A 259 -3.72 -1.04 -2.14
N LEU A 260 -3.58 -0.03 -1.29
CA LEU A 260 -3.64 1.37 -1.66
C LEU A 260 -2.41 2.07 -1.09
N LYS A 261 -2.04 3.19 -1.71
CA LYS A 261 -0.98 4.05 -1.21
C LYS A 261 -1.57 5.30 -0.59
N VAL A 262 -1.02 5.70 0.55
CA VAL A 262 -1.37 6.92 1.27
C VAL A 262 -0.10 7.75 1.38
N ARG A 263 -0.20 9.06 1.14
CA ARG A 263 0.90 10.01 1.34
C ARG A 263 0.64 10.80 2.61
N LYS A 264 1.65 10.97 3.46
CA LYS A 264 1.64 11.96 4.53
C LYS A 264 2.11 13.32 3.98
N GLU A 265 1.31 14.35 4.18
CA GLU A 265 1.62 15.74 3.79
C GLU A 265 2.46 16.41 4.90
N LYS A 266 3.29 17.40 4.53
CA LYS A 266 4.23 18.06 5.47
C LYS A 266 3.49 18.83 6.57
N GLU A 267 3.98 18.70 7.81
CA GLU A 267 3.52 19.45 8.98
C GLU A 267 3.54 20.97 8.71
N GLY A 268 2.38 21.63 8.81
CA GLY A 268 2.23 23.06 8.58
C GLY A 268 0.80 23.59 8.38
N GLN A 269 -0.21 22.73 8.22
CA GLN A 269 -1.63 23.11 8.04
C GLN A 269 -2.57 22.59 9.15
N GLU A 270 -2.03 21.93 10.17
CA GLU A 270 -2.80 21.17 11.17
C GLU A 270 -3.74 22.02 12.04
N ALA A 271 -3.43 23.31 12.24
CA ALA A 271 -4.17 24.17 13.17
C ALA A 271 -5.45 24.79 12.58
N GLU A 272 -5.48 25.06 11.27
CA GLU A 272 -6.69 25.58 10.60
C GLU A 272 -7.68 24.44 10.31
N ASP A 273 -7.16 23.25 9.98
CA ASP A 273 -7.97 22.05 9.74
C ASP A 273 -8.69 21.58 11.02
N GLU A 274 -8.04 21.61 12.19
CA GLU A 274 -8.65 21.18 13.48
C GLU A 274 -9.86 22.03 13.89
N ALA A 275 -9.85 23.33 13.60
CA ALA A 275 -10.98 24.22 13.93
C ALA A 275 -12.23 23.94 13.07
N GLN A 276 -12.03 23.69 11.78
CA GLN A 276 -13.10 23.31 10.86
C GLN A 276 -13.62 21.90 11.16
N ARG A 277 -12.73 20.99 11.60
CA ARG A 277 -13.04 19.63 12.07
C ARG A 277 -13.92 19.61 13.31
N ASP A 278 -13.66 20.48 14.28
CA ASP A 278 -14.48 20.58 15.49
C ASP A 278 -15.91 21.08 15.19
N GLU A 279 -16.07 21.95 14.19
CA GLU A 279 -17.38 22.41 13.74
C GLU A 279 -18.18 21.30 13.04
N VAL A 280 -17.51 20.54 12.15
CA VAL A 280 -18.09 19.35 11.52
C VAL A 280 -18.47 18.32 12.58
N ARG A 281 -17.57 17.99 13.53
CA ARG A 281 -17.83 17.08 14.66
C ARG A 281 -19.06 17.49 15.49
N ARG A 282 -19.26 18.79 15.74
CA ARG A 282 -20.44 19.32 16.45
C ARG A 282 -21.74 19.25 15.65
N LEU A 283 -21.66 19.29 14.32
CA LEU A 283 -22.83 19.09 13.45
C LEU A 283 -23.22 17.60 13.40
N TRP A 284 -22.24 16.69 13.38
CA TRP A 284 -22.49 15.23 13.37
C TRP A 284 -22.91 14.67 14.73
N ALA A 285 -22.41 15.21 15.85
CA ALA A 285 -22.89 14.85 17.19
C ALA A 285 -24.40 15.11 17.33
N ARG A 286 -24.90 16.21 16.72
CA ARG A 286 -26.33 16.49 16.62
C ARG A 286 -27.09 15.46 15.77
N GLN A 287 -26.48 14.88 14.74
CA GLN A 287 -27.09 13.80 13.96
C GLN A 287 -27.30 12.54 14.82
N ARG A 288 -26.35 12.20 15.71
CA ARG A 288 -26.45 11.05 16.66
C ARG A 288 -27.57 11.23 17.68
N GLU A 289 -27.74 12.44 18.22
CA GLU A 289 -28.80 12.73 19.21
C GLU A 289 -30.22 12.69 18.61
N ILE A 290 -30.34 12.82 17.29
CA ILE A 290 -31.61 12.85 16.57
C ILE A 290 -32.00 11.46 16.04
N ASP A 291 -31.10 10.46 16.07
CA ASP A 291 -31.37 9.10 15.59
C ASP A 291 -31.99 8.22 16.71
N PRO A 292 -33.30 7.92 16.65
CA PRO A 292 -33.97 7.10 17.66
C PRO A 292 -33.62 5.59 17.56
N ASP A 293 -32.89 5.16 16.52
CA ASP A 293 -32.51 3.78 16.28
C ASP A 293 -30.99 3.53 16.59
N TRP A 294 -30.30 4.49 17.21
CA TRP A 294 -28.90 4.35 17.65
C TRP A 294 -28.79 3.48 18.92
N GLU A 295 -28.32 2.23 18.77
CA GLU A 295 -27.91 1.38 19.90
C GLU A 295 -26.39 1.53 20.12
N ASP A 296 -25.98 2.07 21.27
CA ASP A 296 -24.57 2.07 21.68
C ASP A 296 -24.10 0.62 21.87
N ALA A 297 -23.03 0.26 21.17
CA ALA A 297 -22.42 -1.07 21.24
C ALA A 297 -21.94 -1.43 22.66
N ASP A 298 -21.76 -0.43 23.54
CA ASP A 298 -21.30 -0.60 24.93
C ASP A 298 -22.45 -0.66 25.97
N ALA A 299 -23.72 -0.58 25.57
CA ALA A 299 -24.85 -0.62 26.51
C ALA A 299 -25.24 -2.04 26.97
N ARG A 300 -24.42 -3.06 26.66
CA ARG A 300 -24.58 -4.44 27.16
C ARG A 300 -23.36 -4.90 27.96
N LEU A 301 -23.16 -4.27 29.10
CA LEU A 301 -22.46 -4.84 30.26
C LEU A 301 -23.29 -4.59 31.52
#